data_AF-A0A917ILJ9-F1
#
_entry.id   AF-A0A917ILJ9-F1
#
_cell.length_a   1.000
_cell.length_b   1.000
_cell.length_c   1.000
_cell.angle_alpha   90.00
_cell.angle_beta   90.00
_cell.angle_gamma   90.00
#
_symmetry.space_group_name_H-M   'P 1'
#
loop_
_entity.id
_entity.type
_entity.pdbx_description
1 polymer ?
#
loop_
_entity_poly.entity_id
_entity_poly.type
_entity_poly.pdbx_seq_one_letter_code
_entity_poly.pdbx_strand_id
1 'polypeptide(L)'
;MASKKVLAALALGSAALLSGCATTIVDGLGIEKTTNFEDNRDNVVVEAYVLDVETGEPKAATVTFEQDQMPFEGNRVEIGAEETYLKVTADNTDDLAGHRLTAVVSSDNPDDTAVCAIKDSGIFEPVHSAHAEAKGSATCQIEMH
;
A
#
# COMPACT_ATOMS: atom_id res chain seq x y z
N MET A 1 53.04 -19.97 37.95
CA MET A 1 52.33 -19.20 36.90
C MET A 1 51.44 -18.18 37.58
N ALA A 2 51.63 -16.90 37.28
CA ALA A 2 51.07 -15.78 38.02
C ALA A 2 49.65 -15.42 37.57
N SER A 3 48.81 -15.07 38.54
CA SER A 3 47.46 -14.51 38.40
C SER A 3 47.43 -13.21 37.58
N LYS A 4 46.31 -12.95 36.89
CA LYS A 4 45.72 -11.61 36.77
C LYS A 4 44.24 -11.67 36.37
N LYS A 5 43.38 -11.17 37.26
CA LYS A 5 42.01 -10.73 37.01
C LYS A 5 42.05 -9.30 36.45
N VAL A 6 41.36 -9.00 35.34
CA VAL A 6 41.01 -7.64 34.85
C VAL A 6 39.76 -7.83 33.97
N LEU A 7 38.56 -7.55 34.49
CA LEU A 7 37.78 -6.30 34.41
C LEU A 7 37.06 -6.08 33.07
N ALA A 8 35.76 -5.85 33.24
CA ALA A 8 34.71 -5.52 32.29
C ALA A 8 35.09 -4.52 31.19
N ALA A 9 34.51 -4.74 30.01
CA ALA A 9 34.14 -3.67 29.10
C ALA A 9 32.69 -3.91 28.65
N LEU A 10 31.78 -3.15 29.26
CA LEU A 10 30.43 -2.89 28.75
C LEU A 10 30.59 -2.22 27.38
N ALA A 11 30.38 -2.97 26.30
CA ALA A 11 30.20 -2.36 25.00
C ALA A 11 28.79 -1.76 24.98
N LEU A 12 28.76 -0.43 25.10
CA LEU A 12 27.60 0.44 25.01
C LEU A 12 26.71 -0.02 23.85
N GLY A 13 25.52 -0.50 24.19
CA GLY A 13 24.44 -0.63 23.24
C GLY A 13 24.18 0.76 22.66
N SER A 14 24.53 0.94 21.39
CA SER A 14 24.04 2.06 20.62
C SER A 14 22.54 1.89 20.48
N ALA A 15 21.79 2.36 21.47
CA ALA A 15 20.41 2.75 21.26
C ALA A 15 20.46 3.95 20.32
N ALA A 16 20.54 3.66 19.02
CA ALA A 16 20.12 4.61 18.02
C ALA A 16 18.63 4.84 18.28
N LEU A 17 18.34 5.86 19.08
CA LEU A 17 17.04 6.51 19.08
C LEU A 17 16.89 7.09 17.67
N LEU A 18 16.42 6.26 16.74
CA LEU A 18 15.69 6.74 15.59
C LEU A 18 14.46 7.43 16.17
N SER A 19 14.62 8.70 16.52
CA SER A 19 13.52 9.65 16.52
C SER A 19 13.09 9.81 15.06
N GLY A 20 12.56 8.73 14.47
CA GLY A 20 11.68 8.86 13.33
C GLY A 20 10.53 9.71 13.82
N CYS A 21 10.21 10.78 13.08
CA CYS A 21 8.92 11.42 13.21
C CYS A 21 7.90 10.30 13.35
N ALA A 22 7.12 10.27 14.44
CA ALA A 22 6.02 9.33 14.51
C ALA A 22 5.09 9.74 13.37
N THR A 23 5.21 9.06 12.23
CA THR A 23 4.31 9.28 11.12
C THR A 23 2.96 8.84 11.62
N THR A 24 2.01 9.77 11.68
CA THR A 24 0.64 9.47 12.07
C THR A 24 -0.13 9.09 10.82
N ILE A 25 -1.04 8.13 10.93
CA ILE A 25 -2.06 7.91 9.91
C ILE A 25 -2.84 9.21 9.75
N VAL A 26 -3.10 9.62 8.52
CA VAL A 26 -3.91 10.80 8.21
C VAL A 26 -5.33 10.60 8.75
N ASP A 27 -5.90 11.64 9.38
CA ASP A 27 -7.23 11.58 9.95
C ASP A 27 -8.29 11.32 8.85
N GLY A 28 -9.22 10.42 9.15
CA GLY A 28 -10.25 9.99 8.20
C GLY A 28 -9.71 9.12 7.05
N LEU A 29 -8.46 8.65 7.09
CA LEU A 29 -7.92 7.77 6.06
C LEU A 29 -8.79 6.51 5.92
N GLY A 30 -9.29 6.28 4.72
CA GLY A 30 -10.19 5.18 4.42
C GLY A 30 -10.15 4.78 2.96
N ILE A 31 -10.84 3.67 2.65
CA ILE A 31 -10.93 3.12 1.30
C ILE A 31 -12.39 2.85 0.96
N GLU A 32 -12.83 3.35 -0.19
CA GLU A 32 -14.19 3.17 -0.70
C GLU A 32 -14.16 2.60 -2.12
N LYS A 33 -15.09 1.70 -2.45
CA LYS A 33 -15.29 1.28 -3.84
C LYS A 33 -15.86 2.45 -4.65
N THR A 34 -15.38 2.60 -5.88
CA THR A 34 -15.88 3.61 -6.83
C THR A 34 -16.09 3.01 -8.22
N THR A 35 -16.70 3.79 -9.12
CA THR A 35 -17.08 3.33 -10.46
C THR A 35 -15.90 3.24 -11.43
N ASN A 36 -15.04 4.26 -11.43
CA ASN A 36 -13.89 4.38 -12.33
C ASN A 36 -12.97 5.52 -11.82
N PHE A 37 -11.90 5.81 -12.56
CA PHE A 37 -11.04 6.97 -12.26
C PHE A 37 -11.58 8.28 -12.85
N GLU A 38 -12.23 8.23 -14.01
CA GLU A 38 -12.71 9.40 -14.76
C GLU A 38 -13.66 10.28 -13.95
N ASP A 39 -14.52 9.68 -13.13
CA ASP A 39 -15.49 10.35 -12.25
C ASP A 39 -14.86 10.73 -10.90
N ASN A 40 -13.60 10.35 -10.64
CA ASN A 40 -12.91 10.48 -9.36
C ASN A 40 -11.53 11.12 -9.50
N ARG A 41 -11.28 11.90 -10.56
CA ARG A 41 -9.97 12.50 -10.86
C ARG A 41 -9.40 13.39 -9.77
N ASP A 42 -10.24 13.93 -8.87
CA ASP A 42 -9.80 14.73 -7.72
C ASP A 42 -9.31 13.85 -6.54
N ASN A 43 -9.25 12.53 -6.73
CA ASN A 43 -8.87 11.57 -5.69
C ASN A 43 -7.78 10.62 -6.19
N VAL A 44 -7.08 9.99 -5.26
CA VAL A 44 -6.25 8.82 -5.54
C VAL A 44 -7.16 7.61 -5.74
N VAL A 45 -6.98 6.91 -6.86
CA VAL A 45 -7.74 5.72 -7.19
C VAL A 45 -6.81 4.56 -7.48
N VAL A 46 -7.09 3.41 -6.87
CA VAL A 46 -6.40 2.15 -7.13
C VAL A 46 -7.30 1.25 -7.97
N GLU A 47 -6.77 0.86 -9.12
CA GLU A 47 -7.31 -0.19 -9.99
C GLU A 47 -6.69 -1.52 -9.57
N ALA A 48 -7.53 -2.49 -9.22
CA ALA A 48 -7.10 -3.78 -8.71
C ALA A 48 -7.94 -4.93 -9.27
N TYR A 49 -7.25 -5.99 -9.70
CA TYR A 49 -7.87 -7.26 -10.10
C TYR A 49 -6.87 -8.42 -10.05
N VAL A 50 -7.40 -9.64 -10.06
CA VAL A 50 -6.63 -10.87 -10.20
C VAL A 50 -7.22 -11.69 -11.34
N LEU A 51 -6.35 -12.26 -12.18
CA LEU A 51 -6.69 -13.20 -13.23
C LEU A 51 -6.31 -14.62 -12.81
N ASP A 52 -7.27 -15.53 -12.92
CA ASP A 52 -7.06 -16.96 -12.67
C ASP A 52 -6.06 -17.56 -13.67
N VAL A 53 -5.09 -18.33 -13.18
CA VAL A 53 -4.02 -18.87 -14.03
C VAL A 53 -4.49 -19.88 -15.08
N GLU A 54 -5.59 -20.61 -14.81
CA GLU A 54 -6.08 -21.67 -15.70
C GLU A 54 -6.98 -21.12 -16.79
N THR A 55 -7.83 -20.16 -16.43
CA THR A 55 -8.90 -19.63 -17.30
C THR A 55 -8.58 -18.26 -17.88
N GLY A 56 -7.71 -17.48 -17.22
CA GLY A 56 -7.46 -16.08 -17.55
C GLY A 56 -8.61 -15.13 -17.17
N GLU A 57 -9.66 -15.63 -16.51
CA GLU A 57 -10.82 -14.84 -16.12
C GLU A 57 -10.57 -14.09 -14.80
N PRO A 58 -11.21 -12.93 -14.58
CA PRO A 58 -11.16 -12.23 -13.30
C PRO A 58 -11.69 -13.09 -12.15
N LYS A 59 -11.04 -13.00 -10.99
CA LYS A 59 -11.46 -13.68 -9.76
C LYS A 59 -11.37 -12.78 -8.54
N ALA A 60 -12.05 -13.22 -7.47
CA ALA A 60 -12.05 -12.52 -6.20
C ALA A 60 -10.63 -12.45 -5.61
N ALA A 61 -10.36 -11.34 -4.93
CA ALA A 61 -9.06 -11.06 -4.34
C ALA A 61 -9.19 -10.17 -3.10
N THR A 62 -8.08 -10.00 -2.39
CA THR A 62 -7.95 -9.04 -1.29
C THR A 62 -7.03 -7.92 -1.71
N VAL A 63 -7.41 -6.68 -1.40
CA VAL A 63 -6.51 -5.51 -1.45
C VAL A 63 -6.23 -5.05 -0.03
N THR A 64 -4.96 -4.86 0.32
CA THR A 64 -4.52 -4.30 1.60
C THR A 64 -3.78 -2.99 1.37
N PHE A 65 -4.08 -1.97 2.17
CA PHE A 65 -3.52 -0.64 2.08
C PHE A 65 -2.67 -0.31 3.30
N GLU A 66 -1.65 0.52 3.09
CA GLU A 66 -0.80 1.04 4.15
C GLU A 66 -0.41 2.47 3.84
N GLN A 67 -0.30 3.30 4.88
CA GLN A 67 0.32 4.61 4.81
C GLN A 67 1.68 4.52 5.51
N ASP A 68 2.76 4.80 4.79
CA ASP A 68 4.13 4.75 5.33
C ASP A 68 4.52 3.42 5.98
N GLN A 69 3.99 2.30 5.45
CA GLN A 69 4.12 0.93 6.02
C GLN A 69 3.36 0.73 7.33
N MET A 70 2.39 1.58 7.64
CA MET A 70 1.51 1.43 8.79
C MET A 70 0.10 1.06 8.31
N PRO A 71 -0.50 -0.01 8.87
CA PRO A 71 -1.88 -0.33 8.62
C PRO A 71 -2.79 0.68 9.34
N PHE A 72 -3.99 0.86 8.82
CA PHE A 72 -5.04 1.70 9.40
C PHE A 72 -6.36 0.94 9.47
N GLU A 73 -7.35 1.48 10.19
CA GLU A 73 -8.66 0.84 10.29
C GLU A 73 -9.36 0.82 8.92
N GLY A 74 -9.91 -0.33 8.52
CA GLY A 74 -10.55 -0.47 7.20
C GLY A 74 -9.57 -0.59 6.03
N ASN A 75 -8.28 -0.80 6.28
CA ASN A 75 -7.26 -0.91 5.25
C ASN A 75 -7.30 -2.19 4.40
N ARG A 76 -8.25 -3.10 4.64
CA ARG A 76 -8.40 -4.37 3.91
C ARG A 76 -9.76 -4.42 3.23
N VAL A 77 -9.76 -4.62 1.91
CA VAL A 77 -10.97 -4.67 1.07
C VAL A 77 -11.00 -5.97 0.28
N GLU A 78 -12.15 -6.65 0.30
CA GLU A 78 -12.42 -7.79 -0.59
C GLU A 78 -13.03 -7.29 -1.90
N ILE A 79 -12.46 -7.74 -3.02
CA ILE A 79 -12.91 -7.43 -4.37
C ILE A 79 -13.44 -8.70 -5.06
N GLY A 80 -14.42 -8.51 -5.95
CA GLY A 80 -15.11 -9.60 -6.64
C GLY A 80 -14.36 -10.09 -7.87
N ALA A 81 -15.01 -10.92 -8.67
CA ALA A 81 -14.53 -11.39 -9.97
C ALA A 81 -14.73 -10.35 -11.07
N GLU A 82 -14.30 -9.12 -10.81
CA GLU A 82 -14.38 -7.99 -11.73
C GLU A 82 -13.28 -6.97 -11.40
N GLU A 83 -12.86 -6.22 -12.41
CA GLU A 83 -11.97 -5.08 -12.22
C GLU A 83 -12.60 -4.07 -11.24
N THR A 84 -11.89 -3.76 -10.16
CA THR A 84 -12.40 -2.90 -9.10
C THR A 84 -11.57 -1.64 -8.95
N TYR A 85 -12.25 -0.51 -8.83
CA TYR A 85 -11.65 0.78 -8.50
C TYR A 85 -11.89 1.11 -7.02
N LEU A 86 -10.82 1.48 -6.33
CA LEU A 86 -10.80 1.79 -4.90
C LEU A 86 -10.29 3.21 -4.71
N LYS A 87 -11.15 4.10 -4.22
CA LYS A 87 -10.82 5.49 -3.93
C LYS A 87 -10.26 5.59 -2.51
N VAL A 88 -9.17 6.34 -2.36
CA VAL A 88 -8.63 6.71 -1.05
C VAL A 88 -9.37 7.95 -0.54
N THR A 89 -9.83 7.91 0.70
CA THR A 89 -10.51 9.03 1.37
C THR A 89 -9.68 9.53 2.54
N ALA A 90 -9.83 10.81 2.88
CA ALA A 90 -9.31 11.43 4.09
C ALA A 90 -10.28 12.55 4.53
N ASP A 91 -10.23 12.97 5.79
CA ASP A 91 -11.01 14.13 6.25
C ASP A 91 -10.55 15.41 5.54
N ASN A 92 -9.24 15.51 5.27
CA ASN A 92 -8.62 16.52 4.43
C ASN A 92 -7.58 15.85 3.52
N THR A 93 -7.79 15.91 2.20
CA THR A 93 -6.92 15.25 1.22
C THR A 93 -5.54 15.89 1.12
N ASP A 94 -5.41 17.18 1.44
CA ASP A 94 -4.11 17.87 1.46
C ASP A 94 -3.16 17.28 2.51
N ASP A 95 -3.71 16.64 3.55
CA ASP A 95 -2.92 16.00 4.61
C ASP A 95 -2.26 14.70 4.13
N LEU A 96 -2.63 14.18 2.95
CA LEU A 96 -1.94 13.06 2.32
C LEU A 96 -0.56 13.47 1.79
N ALA A 97 -0.30 14.75 1.52
CA ALA A 97 0.95 15.21 0.94
C ALA A 97 2.17 14.84 1.81
N GLY A 98 3.21 14.29 1.18
CA GLY A 98 4.41 13.81 1.88
C GLY A 98 4.30 12.42 2.49
N HIS A 99 3.14 11.77 2.42
CA HIS A 99 2.96 10.37 2.81
C HIS A 99 3.10 9.42 1.61
N ARG A 100 3.50 8.19 1.88
CA ARG A 100 3.49 7.12 0.90
C ARG A 100 2.28 6.21 1.10
N LEU A 101 1.47 6.08 0.06
CA LEU A 101 0.40 5.08 0.01
C LEU A 101 0.90 3.82 -0.69
N THR A 102 0.63 2.67 -0.09
CA THR A 102 0.96 1.35 -0.64
C THR A 102 -0.32 0.53 -0.74
N ALA A 103 -0.56 -0.10 -1.88
CA ALA A 103 -1.63 -1.06 -2.09
C ALA A 103 -1.02 -2.41 -2.49
N VAL A 104 -1.53 -3.48 -1.87
CA VAL A 104 -1.12 -4.86 -2.11
C VAL A 104 -2.34 -5.66 -2.52
N VAL A 105 -2.38 -6.06 -3.79
CA VAL A 105 -3.41 -6.97 -4.33
C VAL A 105 -2.90 -8.39 -4.13
N SER A 106 -3.71 -9.26 -3.53
CA SER A 106 -3.33 -10.63 -3.21
C SER A 106 -4.43 -11.62 -3.62
N SER A 107 -4.02 -12.66 -4.35
CA SER A 107 -4.80 -13.86 -4.61
C SER A 107 -4.55 -14.90 -3.50
N ASP A 108 -5.50 -15.81 -3.34
CA ASP A 108 -5.34 -17.02 -2.52
C ASP A 108 -4.51 -18.10 -3.22
N ASN A 109 -4.45 -18.09 -4.55
CA ASN A 109 -3.60 -18.96 -5.35
C ASN A 109 -2.34 -18.21 -5.81
N PRO A 110 -1.13 -18.70 -5.46
CA PRO A 110 0.13 -18.02 -5.77
C PRO A 110 0.49 -18.00 -7.25
N ASP A 111 -0.19 -18.77 -8.10
CA ASP A 111 0.07 -18.82 -9.54
C ASP A 111 -0.78 -17.86 -10.36
N ASP A 112 -1.82 -17.27 -9.77
CA ASP A 112 -2.66 -16.28 -10.44
C ASP A 112 -1.92 -14.97 -10.68
N THR A 113 -2.36 -14.20 -11.68
CA THR A 113 -1.77 -12.90 -11.96
C THR A 113 -2.53 -11.82 -11.20
N ALA A 114 -1.88 -11.15 -10.25
CA ALA A 114 -2.41 -9.97 -9.59
C ALA A 114 -1.95 -8.69 -10.32
N VAL A 115 -2.85 -7.73 -10.46
CA VAL A 115 -2.58 -6.41 -11.04
C VAL A 115 -2.97 -5.33 -10.04
N CYS A 116 -2.07 -4.37 -9.85
CA CYS A 116 -2.23 -3.23 -8.96
C CYS A 116 -1.78 -1.97 -9.71
N ALA A 117 -2.65 -0.97 -9.81
CA ALA A 117 -2.27 0.30 -10.41
C ALA A 117 -2.87 1.49 -9.67
N ILE A 118 -2.05 2.50 -9.37
CA ILE A 118 -2.48 3.74 -8.70
C ILE A 118 -2.55 4.86 -9.73
N LYS A 119 -3.67 5.57 -9.76
CA LYS A 119 -3.87 6.82 -10.48
C LYS A 119 -3.94 7.95 -9.45
N ASP A 120 -3.09 8.96 -9.62
CA ASP A 120 -3.02 10.10 -8.72
C ASP A 120 -4.15 11.12 -8.99
N SER A 121 -4.47 11.89 -7.97
CA SER A 121 -5.36 13.03 -8.05
C SER A 121 -4.82 14.09 -9.03
N GLY A 122 -5.71 14.76 -9.76
CA GLY A 122 -5.36 15.81 -10.71
C GLY A 122 -4.77 15.35 -12.05
N ILE A 123 -4.64 14.04 -12.28
CA ILE A 123 -4.18 13.50 -13.57
C ILE A 123 -5.35 13.41 -14.57
N PHE A 124 -5.23 14.11 -15.70
CA PHE A 124 -6.26 14.20 -16.73
C PHE A 124 -6.13 13.17 -17.88
N GLU A 125 -4.98 12.51 -18.01
CA GLU A 125 -4.71 11.48 -19.02
C GLU A 125 -4.69 10.06 -18.39
N PRO A 126 -4.88 8.97 -19.16
CA PRO A 126 -5.01 7.62 -18.61
C PRO A 126 -3.64 7.00 -18.27
N VAL A 127 -2.83 7.70 -17.48
CA VAL A 127 -1.53 7.21 -16.99
C VAL A 127 -1.65 6.80 -15.54
N HIS A 128 -1.30 5.55 -15.24
CA HIS A 128 -1.05 5.11 -13.87
C HIS A 128 0.24 5.76 -13.37
N SER A 129 0.19 6.40 -12.19
CA SER A 129 1.37 6.93 -11.50
C SER A 129 2.25 5.80 -10.96
N ALA A 130 1.64 4.67 -10.65
CA ALA A 130 2.32 3.42 -10.30
C ALA A 130 1.56 2.22 -10.87
N HIS A 131 2.29 1.22 -11.37
CA HIS A 131 1.71 0.00 -11.91
C HIS A 131 2.60 -1.19 -11.60
N ALA A 132 1.99 -2.30 -11.19
CA ALA A 132 2.65 -3.56 -10.93
C ALA A 132 1.76 -4.74 -11.31
N GLU A 133 2.40 -5.77 -11.86
CA GLU A 133 1.80 -7.06 -12.18
C GLU A 133 2.76 -8.15 -11.65
N ALA A 134 2.22 -9.14 -10.93
CA ALA A 134 3.02 -10.24 -10.39
C ALA A 134 2.15 -11.45 -10.01
N LYS A 135 2.81 -12.60 -9.89
CA LYS A 135 2.17 -13.86 -9.46
C LYS A 135 1.79 -13.85 -8.00
N GLY A 136 0.56 -14.24 -7.69
CA GLY A 136 -0.02 -14.35 -6.36
C GLY A 136 -0.27 -13.00 -5.69
N SER A 137 0.65 -12.04 -5.81
CA SER A 137 0.48 -10.70 -5.27
C SER A 137 1.25 -9.65 -6.04
N ALA A 138 0.63 -8.49 -6.23
CA ALA A 138 1.24 -7.31 -6.82
C ALA A 138 1.16 -6.13 -5.85
N THR A 139 2.24 -5.34 -5.77
CA THR A 139 2.33 -4.16 -4.91
C THR A 139 2.56 -2.92 -5.75
N CYS A 140 1.68 -1.93 -5.61
CA CYS A 140 1.84 -0.62 -6.21
C CYS A 140 1.89 0.44 -5.10
N GLN A 141 2.70 1.48 -5.27
CA GLN A 141 2.92 2.51 -4.26
C GLN A 141 3.14 3.87 -4.91
N ILE A 142 2.70 4.94 -4.25
CA ILE A 142 2.85 6.32 -4.68
C ILE A 142 3.29 7.20 -3.49
N GLU A 143 4.22 8.11 -3.74
CA GLU A 143 4.50 9.21 -2.81
C GLU A 143 3.60 10.38 -3.18
N MET A 144 2.82 10.85 -2.22
CA MET A 144 1.85 11.93 -2.41
C MET A 144 2.57 13.28 -2.43
N HIS A 145 2.23 14.14 -3.38
CA HIS A 145 2.88 15.43 -3.63
C HIS A 145 2.01 16.63 -3.28
#